data_AF-A0A932N6T8-F1
#
_entry.id   AF-A0A932N6T8-F1
#
_cell.length_a   1.000
_cell.length_b   1.000
_cell.length_c   1.000
_cell.angle_alpha   90.00
_cell.angle_beta   90.00
_cell.angle_gamma   90.00
#
_symmetry.space_group_name_H-M   'P 1'
#
loop_
_entity.id
_entity.type
_entity.pdbx_description
1 polymer ?
#
loop_
_entity_poly.entity_id
_entity_poly.type
_entity_poly.pdbx_seq_one_letter_code
_entity_poly.pdbx_strand_id
1 'polypeptide(L)'
;DGSNGFVIGGASVGDLSGIAVSRAGDVNGDGLDDLLIGAPYAQSKAGSSYIVYGKKTPFDATLSLASLTGSNGFRLDGVNVDQAGASLAGVGDVNGDGYDDIVIGSQFAQTNAGSAYLFFGGNFTLATTLAGTSKAETLTGTSNADVISAGAGDDTVLAGGGADVIHAGAGNDTITITDLSFQLIDGGGGNDTLKLSGADLALDTINGLSHLRSIENIDINGSGNNSITLTANDVMHLSEIGNTIYITGNGGDAVHLSGAWVGDPLGSKGVPYHLGLAIVVVGLGVAVDIS
;
A
#
# COMPACT_ATOMS: atom_id res chain seq x y z
N ASP A 1 23.89 27.43 -4.97
CA ASP A 1 24.28 27.17 -3.57
C ASP A 1 23.32 26.20 -2.86
N GLY A 2 22.34 25.60 -3.56
CA GLY A 2 21.38 24.68 -2.95
C GLY A 2 20.13 25.37 -2.40
N SER A 3 20.11 26.71 -2.29
CA SER A 3 19.02 27.41 -1.58
C SER A 3 17.72 27.54 -2.39
N ASN A 4 17.81 27.53 -3.73
CA ASN A 4 16.67 27.67 -4.65
C ASN A 4 16.48 26.43 -5.54
N GLY A 5 17.16 25.32 -5.20
CA GLY A 5 17.27 24.13 -6.04
C GLY A 5 18.70 23.59 -6.08
N PHE A 6 18.85 22.41 -6.67
CA PHE A 6 20.09 21.65 -6.71
C PHE A 6 20.30 21.00 -8.08
N VAL A 7 21.52 20.56 -8.35
CA VAL A 7 21.88 19.80 -9.55
C VAL A 7 21.85 18.31 -9.23
N ILE A 8 21.27 17.50 -10.12
CA ILE A 8 21.41 16.04 -10.08
C ILE A 8 22.52 15.65 -11.05
N GLY A 9 23.66 15.22 -10.51
CA GLY A 9 24.83 14.77 -11.26
C GLY A 9 24.71 13.30 -11.67
N GLY A 10 25.06 13.01 -12.93
CA GLY A 10 25.06 11.64 -13.45
C GLY A 10 26.01 10.70 -12.72
N ALA A 11 25.70 9.40 -12.74
CA ALA A 11 26.49 8.40 -12.03
C ALA A 11 27.85 8.12 -12.71
N SER A 12 27.86 7.96 -14.04
CA SER A 12 29.08 7.77 -14.83
C SER A 12 29.08 8.59 -16.12
N VAL A 13 30.27 8.84 -16.65
CA VAL A 13 30.45 9.51 -17.95
C VAL A 13 29.85 8.65 -19.05
N GLY A 14 29.00 9.24 -19.89
CA GLY A 14 28.40 8.56 -21.04
C GLY A 14 27.08 7.85 -20.75
N ASP A 15 26.64 7.79 -19.49
CA ASP A 15 25.33 7.22 -19.12
C ASP A 15 24.15 8.05 -19.68
N LEU A 16 24.42 9.34 -19.93
CA LEU A 16 23.45 10.34 -20.38
C LEU A 16 22.19 10.39 -19.50
N SER A 17 22.40 10.35 -18.18
CA SER A 17 21.34 10.60 -17.19
C SER A 17 20.67 11.96 -17.43
N GLY A 18 19.34 12.00 -17.32
CA GLY A 18 18.55 13.19 -17.58
C GLY A 18 18.05 13.33 -19.01
N ILE A 19 18.28 12.32 -19.88
CA ILE A 19 17.60 12.24 -21.19
C ILE A 19 16.07 12.18 -21.02
N ALA A 20 15.63 11.45 -19.99
CA ALA A 20 14.24 11.44 -19.56
C ALA A 20 14.19 11.81 -18.08
N VAL A 21 13.21 12.64 -17.72
CA VAL A 21 12.87 12.98 -16.34
C VAL A 21 11.35 12.97 -16.19
N SER A 22 10.87 12.47 -15.06
CA SER A 22 9.45 12.48 -14.70
C SER A 22 9.30 12.70 -13.20
N ARG A 23 8.12 13.15 -12.77
CA ARG A 23 7.68 12.91 -11.39
C ARG A 23 7.49 11.41 -11.23
N ALA A 24 7.99 10.85 -10.13
CA ALA A 24 7.74 9.46 -9.76
C ALA A 24 6.45 9.34 -8.93
N GLY A 25 6.10 10.40 -8.19
CA GLY A 25 5.09 10.31 -7.13
C GLY A 25 5.74 9.94 -5.80
N ASP A 26 4.97 9.71 -4.75
CA ASP A 26 5.47 9.22 -3.47
C ASP A 26 5.67 7.69 -3.53
N VAL A 27 6.80 7.26 -4.10
CA VAL A 27 7.01 5.83 -4.36
C VAL A 27 7.44 5.08 -3.10
N ASN A 28 7.93 5.79 -2.09
CA ASN A 28 8.40 5.22 -0.82
C ASN A 28 7.42 5.41 0.36
N GLY A 29 6.30 6.13 0.15
CA GLY A 29 5.23 6.31 1.11
C GLY A 29 5.56 7.27 2.24
N ASP A 30 6.51 8.19 2.07
CA ASP A 30 6.93 9.13 3.11
C ASP A 30 6.14 10.46 3.11
N GLY A 31 5.16 10.57 2.21
CA GLY A 31 4.29 11.71 2.00
C GLY A 31 4.92 12.81 1.13
N LEU A 32 6.02 12.52 0.43
CA LEU A 32 6.72 13.47 -0.44
C LEU A 32 6.95 12.88 -1.82
N ASP A 33 6.64 13.67 -2.85
CA ASP A 33 6.94 13.27 -4.23
C ASP A 33 8.44 13.03 -4.47
N ASP A 34 8.72 11.94 -5.15
CA ASP A 34 10.02 11.51 -5.62
C ASP A 34 10.25 11.85 -7.10
N LEU A 35 11.52 11.81 -7.50
CA LEU A 35 11.97 12.13 -8.86
C LEU A 35 12.45 10.88 -9.59
N LEU A 36 12.08 10.75 -10.87
CA LEU A 36 12.51 9.67 -11.75
C LEU A 36 13.43 10.20 -12.84
N ILE A 37 14.65 9.67 -12.94
CA ILE A 37 15.69 10.11 -13.88
C ILE A 37 16.18 8.92 -14.71
N GLY A 38 16.15 9.06 -16.04
CA GLY A 38 16.55 8.03 -16.98
C GLY A 38 17.95 8.24 -17.52
N ALA A 39 18.71 7.15 -17.63
CA ALA A 39 20.05 7.09 -18.19
C ALA A 39 20.16 5.92 -19.19
N PRO A 40 19.56 6.04 -20.38
CA PRO A 40 19.41 4.92 -21.33
C PRO A 40 20.73 4.36 -21.89
N TYR A 41 21.85 5.05 -21.68
CA TYR A 41 23.16 4.60 -22.16
C TYR A 41 24.03 4.01 -21.05
N ALA A 42 23.56 4.02 -19.80
CA ALA A 42 24.20 3.32 -18.69
C ALA A 42 24.28 1.81 -18.95
N GLN A 43 25.15 1.12 -18.21
CA GLN A 43 25.31 -0.33 -18.26
C GLN A 43 25.48 -0.87 -19.69
N SER A 44 26.39 -0.27 -20.48
CA SER A 44 26.61 -0.64 -21.88
C SER A 44 25.34 -0.61 -22.74
N LYS A 45 24.52 0.44 -22.58
CA LYS A 45 23.20 0.63 -23.22
C LYS A 45 22.11 -0.35 -22.78
N ALA A 46 22.32 -1.11 -21.72
CA ALA A 46 21.19 -1.74 -21.07
C ALA A 46 20.22 -0.69 -20.50
N GLY A 47 20.79 0.45 -20.09
CA GLY A 47 20.07 1.57 -19.53
C GLY A 47 19.87 1.41 -18.03
N SER A 48 19.77 2.53 -17.33
CA SER A 48 19.40 2.59 -15.92
C SER A 48 18.36 3.67 -15.71
N SER A 49 17.51 3.50 -14.71
CA SER A 49 16.64 4.54 -14.17
C SER A 49 16.98 4.75 -12.70
N TYR A 50 16.77 5.96 -12.20
CA TYR A 50 17.09 6.35 -10.83
C TYR A 50 15.87 6.98 -10.21
N ILE A 51 15.52 6.52 -9.02
CA ILE A 51 14.55 7.16 -8.15
C ILE A 51 15.36 7.98 -7.14
N VAL A 52 15.04 9.25 -6.99
CA VAL A 52 15.62 10.13 -5.97
C VAL A 52 14.50 10.54 -5.03
N TYR A 53 14.63 10.21 -3.75
CA TYR A 53 13.57 10.51 -2.80
C TYR A 53 13.44 11.99 -2.50
N GLY A 54 12.19 12.43 -2.39
CA GLY A 54 11.82 13.67 -1.74
C GLY A 54 12.30 13.70 -0.29
N LYS A 55 12.50 14.90 0.25
CA LYS A 55 12.78 15.06 1.68
C LYS A 55 12.47 16.47 2.15
N LYS A 56 12.09 16.59 3.43
CA LYS A 56 11.83 17.88 4.10
C LYS A 56 13.11 18.65 4.44
N THR A 57 14.24 17.95 4.53
CA THR A 57 15.53 18.60 4.77
C THR A 57 16.12 19.12 3.46
N PRO A 58 16.86 20.25 3.45
CA PRO A 58 17.45 20.77 2.23
C PRO A 58 18.33 19.75 1.50
N PHE A 59 18.31 19.79 0.18
CA PHE A 59 19.31 19.11 -0.65
C PHE A 59 20.62 19.89 -0.64
N ASP A 60 21.74 19.17 -0.77
CA ASP A 60 23.01 19.80 -1.11
C ASP A 60 22.91 20.44 -2.50
N ALA A 61 23.78 21.41 -2.81
CA ALA A 61 23.79 22.07 -4.11
C ALA A 61 23.93 21.10 -5.30
N THR A 62 24.53 19.93 -5.06
CA THR A 62 24.62 18.83 -6.02
C THR A 62 24.35 17.50 -5.33
N LEU A 63 23.41 16.71 -5.87
CA LEU A 63 23.19 15.31 -5.53
C LEU A 63 23.80 14.44 -6.63
N SER A 64 24.60 13.43 -6.29
CA SER A 64 25.11 12.47 -7.28
C SER A 64 24.21 11.25 -7.37
N LEU A 65 23.84 10.82 -8.58
CA LEU A 65 23.12 9.56 -8.79
C LEU A 65 23.95 8.33 -8.39
N ALA A 66 25.28 8.46 -8.31
CA ALA A 66 26.14 7.40 -7.80
C ALA A 66 26.11 7.27 -6.26
N SER A 67 25.58 8.26 -5.54
CA SER A 67 25.50 8.26 -4.07
C SER A 67 24.15 7.80 -3.52
N LEU A 68 23.32 7.16 -4.35
CA LEU A 68 22.05 6.58 -3.90
C LEU A 68 22.30 5.29 -3.13
N THR A 69 21.72 5.18 -1.94
CA THR A 69 21.98 4.10 -0.96
C THR A 69 20.74 3.33 -0.55
N GLY A 70 19.59 3.60 -1.15
CA GLY A 70 18.28 3.08 -0.73
C GLY A 70 17.58 3.99 0.27
N SER A 71 18.32 4.71 1.12
CA SER A 71 17.75 5.68 2.09
C SER A 71 17.45 7.06 1.48
N ASN A 72 17.94 7.34 0.28
CA ASN A 72 17.81 8.61 -0.43
C ASN A 72 17.41 8.41 -1.90
N GLY A 73 16.91 7.22 -2.23
CA GLY A 73 16.64 6.75 -3.58
C GLY A 73 17.47 5.52 -3.97
N PHE A 74 17.24 4.99 -5.18
CA PHE A 74 17.89 3.79 -5.69
C PHE A 74 17.99 3.77 -7.22
N ARG A 75 18.73 2.80 -7.75
CA ARG A 75 18.93 2.57 -9.19
C ARG A 75 18.23 1.30 -9.64
N LEU A 76 17.53 1.38 -10.77
CA LEU A 76 16.93 0.26 -11.50
C LEU A 76 17.72 0.03 -12.78
N ASP A 77 18.34 -1.14 -12.93
CA ASP A 77 19.14 -1.49 -14.11
C ASP A 77 18.34 -2.27 -15.14
N GLY A 78 18.50 -1.90 -16.40
CA GLY A 78 18.07 -2.71 -17.53
C GLY A 78 18.90 -4.00 -17.62
N VAL A 79 18.27 -5.07 -18.12
CA VAL A 79 18.89 -6.40 -18.19
C VAL A 79 19.61 -6.63 -19.53
N ASN A 80 19.01 -6.16 -20.63
CA ASN A 80 19.53 -6.30 -21.99
C ASN A 80 19.79 -4.93 -22.58
N VAL A 81 20.52 -4.86 -23.70
CA VAL A 81 20.90 -3.64 -24.46
C VAL A 81 19.68 -2.98 -25.15
N ASP A 82 18.67 -2.65 -24.34
CA ASP A 82 17.34 -2.25 -24.77
C ASP A 82 17.05 -0.77 -24.47
N GLN A 83 18.01 -0.08 -23.82
CA GLN A 83 17.94 1.32 -23.40
C GLN A 83 16.78 1.62 -22.43
N ALA A 84 16.68 0.81 -21.37
CA ALA A 84 15.75 1.09 -20.29
C ALA A 84 15.98 2.50 -19.73
N GLY A 85 14.90 3.23 -19.48
CA GLY A 85 14.96 4.63 -19.01
C GLY A 85 15.08 5.66 -20.13
N ALA A 86 14.88 5.28 -21.39
CA ALA A 86 14.73 6.22 -22.50
C ALA A 86 13.39 6.99 -22.44
N SER A 87 12.37 6.40 -21.81
CA SER A 87 11.09 7.03 -21.50
C SER A 87 10.61 6.59 -20.13
N LEU A 88 10.00 7.51 -19.38
CA LEU A 88 9.62 7.35 -17.99
C LEU A 88 8.25 7.97 -17.74
N ALA A 89 7.47 7.39 -16.84
CA ALA A 89 6.25 8.00 -16.32
C ALA A 89 6.00 7.57 -14.88
N GLY A 90 5.63 8.52 -14.01
CA GLY A 90 4.89 8.19 -12.79
C GLY A 90 3.43 7.94 -13.19
N VAL A 91 2.87 6.82 -12.74
CA VAL A 91 1.50 6.41 -13.10
C VAL A 91 0.53 6.48 -11.91
N GLY A 92 1.02 6.96 -10.77
CA GLY A 92 0.30 6.93 -9.49
C GLY A 92 0.23 5.51 -8.95
N ASP A 93 -0.42 5.34 -7.83
CA ASP A 93 -0.73 4.02 -7.26
C ASP A 93 -1.75 3.27 -8.15
N VAL A 94 -1.27 2.33 -8.98
CA VAL A 94 -2.12 1.56 -9.90
C VAL A 94 -2.57 0.22 -9.32
N ASN A 95 -1.97 -0.22 -8.20
CA ASN A 95 -2.35 -1.46 -7.51
C ASN A 95 -3.14 -1.21 -6.21
N GLY A 96 -3.34 0.04 -5.81
CA GLY A 96 -4.07 0.45 -4.63
C GLY A 96 -3.34 0.13 -3.34
N ASP A 97 -2.01 0.20 -3.31
CA ASP A 97 -1.20 -0.15 -2.14
C ASP A 97 -0.72 1.03 -1.29
N GLY A 98 -1.09 2.24 -1.69
CA GLY A 98 -0.73 3.48 -1.04
C GLY A 98 0.64 4.04 -1.46
N TYR A 99 1.36 3.39 -2.39
CA TYR A 99 2.63 3.86 -2.93
C TYR A 99 2.47 4.19 -4.41
N ASP A 100 3.01 5.32 -4.87
CA ASP A 100 2.95 5.64 -6.28
C ASP A 100 3.83 4.70 -7.12
N ASP A 101 3.31 4.26 -8.26
CA ASP A 101 3.99 3.36 -9.19
C ASP A 101 4.61 4.10 -10.37
N ILE A 102 5.57 3.44 -11.01
CA ILE A 102 6.28 4.01 -12.17
C ILE A 102 6.33 3.04 -13.35
N VAL A 103 6.37 3.60 -14.56
CA VAL A 103 6.58 2.85 -15.81
C VAL A 103 7.88 3.28 -16.46
N ILE A 104 8.69 2.29 -16.84
CA ILE A 104 9.97 2.45 -17.53
C ILE A 104 9.87 1.84 -18.92
N GLY A 105 10.11 2.65 -19.95
CA GLY A 105 10.18 2.17 -21.33
C GLY A 105 11.57 1.68 -21.71
N SER A 106 11.59 0.60 -22.49
CA SER A 106 12.76 -0.04 -23.06
C SER A 106 12.53 -0.23 -24.55
N GLN A 107 12.79 0.82 -25.31
CA GLN A 107 12.33 0.96 -26.70
C GLN A 107 12.94 -0.06 -27.67
N PHE A 108 14.09 -0.66 -27.33
CA PHE A 108 14.78 -1.63 -28.19
C PHE A 108 14.64 -3.08 -27.75
N ALA A 109 13.87 -3.33 -26.70
CA ALA A 109 13.56 -4.69 -26.26
C ALA A 109 12.88 -5.52 -27.34
N GLN A 110 13.03 -6.85 -27.24
CA GLN A 110 12.39 -7.82 -28.13
C GLN A 110 12.63 -7.52 -29.62
N THR A 111 13.89 -7.27 -30.01
CA THR A 111 14.28 -6.94 -31.40
C THR A 111 13.54 -5.70 -31.92
N ASN A 112 13.55 -4.61 -31.16
CA ASN A 112 12.89 -3.33 -31.47
C ASN A 112 11.35 -3.37 -31.50
N ALA A 113 10.71 -4.40 -30.94
CA ALA A 113 9.28 -4.33 -30.65
C ALA A 113 8.99 -3.38 -29.47
N GLY A 114 9.97 -3.24 -28.57
CA GLY A 114 9.87 -2.44 -27.36
C GLY A 114 9.17 -3.20 -26.22
N SER A 115 9.49 -2.79 -24.99
CA SER A 115 8.82 -3.23 -23.77
C SER A 115 8.57 -2.02 -22.86
N ALA A 116 7.53 -2.11 -22.04
CA ALA A 116 7.31 -1.22 -20.90
C ALA A 116 7.25 -2.07 -19.63
N TYR A 117 7.87 -1.58 -18.56
CA TYR A 117 7.94 -2.26 -17.27
C TYR A 117 7.25 -1.39 -16.23
N LEU A 118 6.21 -1.92 -15.60
CA LEU A 118 5.61 -1.34 -14.41
C LEU A 118 6.44 -1.77 -13.20
N PHE A 119 6.78 -0.82 -12.35
CA PHE A 119 7.48 -1.03 -11.09
C PHE A 119 6.59 -0.49 -9.98
N PHE A 120 6.19 -1.37 -9.07
CA PHE A 120 5.36 -1.01 -7.95
C PHE A 120 6.16 -0.23 -6.90
N GLY A 121 5.56 0.81 -6.35
CA GLY A 121 6.05 1.52 -5.17
C GLY A 121 6.10 0.60 -3.95
N GLY A 122 6.65 1.09 -2.85
CA GLY A 122 6.67 0.33 -1.61
C GLY A 122 7.62 0.88 -0.56
N ASN A 123 7.56 0.28 0.62
CA ASN A 123 8.51 0.61 1.68
C ASN A 123 9.90 0.02 1.38
N PHE A 124 10.73 0.82 0.73
CA PHE A 124 12.09 0.45 0.35
C PHE A 124 13.13 0.69 1.44
N THR A 125 12.72 1.01 2.68
CA THR A 125 13.67 1.17 3.79
C THR A 125 14.36 -0.15 4.16
N LEU A 126 13.83 -1.29 3.69
CA LEU A 126 14.30 -2.64 3.97
C LEU A 126 14.39 -2.96 5.47
N ALA A 127 13.78 -2.13 6.32
CA ALA A 127 13.77 -2.27 7.76
C ALA A 127 12.37 -2.69 8.19
N THR A 128 12.11 -4.00 8.14
CA THR A 128 10.98 -4.57 8.86
C THR A 128 11.25 -4.37 10.36
N THR A 129 10.40 -3.64 11.08
CA THR A 129 10.54 -3.52 12.53
C THR A 129 10.25 -4.85 13.20
N LEU A 130 9.27 -5.61 12.69
CA LEU A 130 8.93 -6.95 13.18
C LEU A 130 8.69 -7.92 12.02
N ALA A 131 9.47 -9.00 11.98
CA ALA A 131 9.30 -10.09 11.04
C ALA A 131 8.95 -11.38 11.79
N GLY A 132 7.88 -12.05 11.36
CA GLY A 132 7.53 -13.40 11.81
C GLY A 132 8.13 -14.47 10.89
N THR A 133 7.62 -15.69 11.00
CA THR A 133 8.12 -16.88 10.32
C THR A 133 7.03 -17.58 9.53
N SER A 134 7.10 -18.91 9.39
CA SER A 134 6.07 -19.71 8.74
C SER A 134 5.15 -20.40 9.77
N LYS A 135 5.07 -19.85 10.97
CA LYS A 135 4.32 -20.40 12.10
C LYS A 135 3.38 -19.32 12.61
N ALA A 136 2.22 -19.75 13.11
CA ALA A 136 1.33 -18.91 13.88
C ALA A 136 2.04 -18.26 15.07
N GLU A 137 2.17 -16.94 15.03
CA GLU A 137 2.91 -16.10 15.96
C GLU A 137 2.08 -14.90 16.42
N THR A 138 2.53 -14.26 17.50
CA THR A 138 1.98 -12.97 17.92
C THR A 138 3.07 -11.92 17.81
N LEU A 139 2.86 -10.96 16.92
CA LEU A 139 3.74 -9.83 16.68
C LEU A 139 3.14 -8.61 17.37
N THR A 140 3.95 -7.88 18.12
CA THR A 140 3.49 -6.69 18.87
C THR A 140 4.31 -5.48 18.44
N GLY A 141 3.67 -4.62 17.66
CA GLY A 141 4.20 -3.31 17.30
C GLY A 141 4.20 -2.33 18.48
N THR A 142 4.59 -1.11 18.17
CA THR A 142 4.73 0.01 19.10
C THR A 142 3.64 1.04 18.83
N SER A 143 3.71 2.20 19.46
CA SER A 143 2.84 3.33 19.12
C SER A 143 3.49 4.28 18.10
N ASN A 144 4.60 3.88 17.49
CA ASN A 144 5.25 4.59 16.40
C ASN A 144 5.02 3.81 15.10
N ALA A 145 5.35 4.41 13.95
CA ALA A 145 5.30 3.72 12.67
C ALA A 145 6.12 2.43 12.67
N ASP A 146 5.44 1.31 12.46
CA ASP A 146 6.04 -0.01 12.32
C ASP A 146 5.85 -0.60 10.92
N VAL A 147 6.84 -1.36 10.45
CA VAL A 147 6.77 -2.20 9.26
C VAL A 147 6.74 -3.65 9.74
N ILE A 148 5.57 -4.27 9.68
CA ILE A 148 5.34 -5.61 10.21
C ILE A 148 5.11 -6.57 9.05
N SER A 149 5.86 -7.66 9.02
CA SER A 149 5.68 -8.78 8.09
C SER A 149 5.48 -10.05 8.91
N ALA A 150 4.24 -10.54 9.06
CA ALA A 150 3.98 -11.69 9.93
C ALA A 150 4.42 -13.01 9.28
N GLY A 151 4.23 -13.16 7.98
CA GLY A 151 4.84 -14.23 7.19
C GLY A 151 3.84 -15.28 6.77
N ALA A 152 3.92 -16.50 7.29
CA ALA A 152 2.92 -17.51 7.03
C ALA A 152 2.50 -18.20 8.32
N GLY A 153 1.34 -18.84 8.33
CA GLY A 153 0.67 -19.31 9.54
C GLY A 153 -0.44 -18.36 9.93
N ASP A 154 -1.28 -18.77 10.88
CA ASP A 154 -2.39 -17.94 11.37
C ASP A 154 -1.84 -17.00 12.45
N ASP A 155 -1.42 -15.81 12.05
CA ASP A 155 -0.71 -14.85 12.89
C ASP A 155 -1.65 -13.85 13.59
N THR A 156 -1.18 -13.31 14.70
CA THR A 156 -1.83 -12.19 15.40
C THR A 156 -0.90 -10.99 15.43
N VAL A 157 -1.28 -9.91 14.75
CA VAL A 157 -0.54 -8.65 14.77
C VAL A 157 -1.26 -7.66 15.69
N LEU A 158 -0.57 -7.21 16.74
CA LEU A 158 -1.01 -6.12 17.60
C LEU A 158 -0.26 -4.86 17.19
N ALA A 159 -0.89 -3.98 16.40
CA ALA A 159 -0.22 -2.85 15.76
C ALA A 159 0.32 -1.84 16.78
N GLY A 160 -0.46 -1.51 17.82
CA GLY A 160 -0.06 -0.58 18.88
C GLY A 160 -0.25 0.91 18.55
N GLY A 161 -0.57 1.23 17.29
CA GLY A 161 -0.93 2.55 16.78
C GLY A 161 0.21 3.23 16.03
N GLY A 162 -0.08 4.30 15.32
CA GLY A 162 0.89 4.97 14.45
C GLY A 162 0.77 4.59 12.97
N ALA A 163 1.68 5.16 12.17
CA ALA A 163 1.67 5.04 10.72
C ALA A 163 2.26 3.69 10.25
N ASP A 164 1.53 2.62 10.54
CA ASP A 164 1.98 1.25 10.33
C ASP A 164 1.79 0.74 8.90
N VAL A 165 2.72 -0.11 8.46
CA VAL A 165 2.65 -0.91 7.24
C VAL A 165 2.65 -2.37 7.65
N ILE A 166 1.53 -3.06 7.46
CA ILE A 166 1.34 -4.43 7.93
C ILE A 166 1.07 -5.33 6.74
N HIS A 167 1.92 -6.36 6.59
CA HIS A 167 1.69 -7.50 5.71
C HIS A 167 1.56 -8.75 6.58
N ALA A 168 0.35 -9.28 6.74
CA ALA A 168 0.11 -10.44 7.58
C ALA A 168 0.61 -11.72 6.86
N GLY A 169 0.23 -11.91 5.60
CA GLY A 169 0.89 -12.85 4.71
C GLY A 169 0.01 -14.04 4.38
N ALA A 170 0.44 -15.28 4.59
CA ALA A 170 -0.36 -16.45 4.23
C ALA A 170 -0.89 -17.18 5.46
N GLY A 171 -2.20 -17.29 5.61
CA GLY A 171 -2.84 -17.84 6.81
C GLY A 171 -4.12 -17.09 7.11
N ASN A 172 -4.84 -17.49 8.15
CA ASN A 172 -5.97 -16.70 8.63
C ASN A 172 -5.48 -15.79 9.76
N ASP A 173 -5.15 -14.56 9.41
CA ASP A 173 -4.47 -13.63 10.29
C ASP A 173 -5.46 -12.73 11.03
N THR A 174 -5.04 -12.24 12.19
CA THR A 174 -5.79 -11.24 12.97
C THR A 174 -4.92 -10.02 13.22
N ILE A 175 -5.28 -8.89 12.63
CA ILE A 175 -4.61 -7.61 12.79
C ILE A 175 -5.46 -6.73 13.71
N THR A 176 -4.91 -6.33 14.85
CA THR A 176 -5.57 -5.46 15.82
C THR A 176 -4.95 -4.07 15.79
N ILE A 177 -5.77 -3.05 15.52
CA ILE A 177 -5.38 -1.64 15.51
C ILE A 177 -6.04 -0.85 16.65
N THR A 178 -5.36 0.17 17.13
CA THR A 178 -5.84 1.07 18.21
C THR A 178 -6.27 2.43 17.67
N ASP A 179 -5.83 2.80 16.48
CA ASP A 179 -6.17 4.03 15.77
C ASP A 179 -6.20 3.77 14.26
N LEU A 180 -6.54 4.81 13.50
CA LEU A 180 -6.71 4.77 12.04
C LEU A 180 -5.54 5.41 11.29
N SER A 181 -4.38 5.57 11.93
CA SER A 181 -3.23 6.27 11.33
C SER A 181 -2.32 5.40 10.46
N PHE A 182 -2.62 4.10 10.36
CA PHE A 182 -1.88 3.16 9.53
C PHE A 182 -1.77 3.61 8.07
N GLN A 183 -0.65 3.27 7.43
CA GLN A 183 -0.41 3.53 6.01
C GLN A 183 -0.87 2.38 5.12
N LEU A 184 -0.79 1.14 5.62
CA LEU A 184 -1.24 -0.04 4.89
C LEU A 184 -1.53 -1.18 5.86
N ILE A 185 -2.61 -1.90 5.63
CA ILE A 185 -2.85 -3.24 6.18
C ILE A 185 -3.24 -4.15 5.04
N ASP A 186 -2.49 -5.23 4.91
CA ASP A 186 -2.66 -6.27 3.93
C ASP A 186 -2.75 -7.61 4.67
N GLY A 187 -3.93 -8.23 4.66
CA GLY A 187 -4.12 -9.56 5.25
C GLY A 187 -3.39 -10.65 4.46
N GLY A 188 -3.22 -10.44 3.15
CA GLY A 188 -2.64 -11.44 2.26
C GLY A 188 -3.59 -12.61 1.99
N GLY A 189 -3.04 -13.82 1.92
CA GLY A 189 -3.77 -15.00 1.50
C GLY A 189 -4.40 -15.75 2.67
N GLY A 190 -5.72 -15.71 2.78
CA GLY A 190 -6.48 -16.50 3.72
C GLY A 190 -7.83 -15.88 4.00
N ASN A 191 -8.35 -16.09 5.21
CA ASN A 191 -9.54 -15.41 5.70
C ASN A 191 -9.15 -14.55 6.89
N ASP A 192 -8.88 -13.28 6.60
CA ASP A 192 -8.17 -12.39 7.51
C ASP A 192 -9.14 -11.49 8.28
N THR A 193 -8.70 -11.05 9.46
CA THR A 193 -9.52 -10.27 10.39
C THR A 193 -8.83 -8.96 10.75
N LEU A 194 -9.44 -7.82 10.42
CA LEU A 194 -9.11 -6.52 10.98
C LEU A 194 -9.95 -6.26 12.23
N LYS A 195 -9.30 -5.97 13.36
CA LYS A 195 -9.94 -5.68 14.63
C LYS A 195 -9.65 -4.28 15.13
N LEU A 196 -10.71 -3.53 15.41
CA LEU A 196 -10.67 -2.22 16.04
C LEU A 196 -10.70 -2.38 17.57
N SER A 197 -9.61 -2.03 18.24
CA SER A 197 -9.53 -2.06 19.71
C SER A 197 -9.65 -0.68 20.36
N GLY A 198 -9.61 0.39 19.55
CA GLY A 198 -9.72 1.78 20.00
C GLY A 198 -11.14 2.20 20.41
N ALA A 199 -11.32 3.50 20.58
CA ALA A 199 -12.61 4.13 20.90
C ALA A 199 -13.07 5.02 19.75
N ASP A 200 -14.36 4.92 19.39
CA ASP A 200 -15.00 5.83 18.44
C ASP A 200 -14.30 5.89 17.07
N LEU A 201 -13.80 4.75 16.60
CA LEU A 201 -13.06 4.65 15.34
C LEU A 201 -14.03 4.58 14.16
N ALA A 202 -13.91 5.53 13.23
CA ALA A 202 -14.69 5.61 12.00
C ALA A 202 -13.82 5.25 10.79
N LEU A 203 -13.86 3.98 10.36
CA LEU A 203 -12.95 3.40 9.37
C LEU A 203 -13.11 3.97 7.95
N ASP A 204 -14.13 4.79 7.71
CA ASP A 204 -14.39 5.51 6.47
C ASP A 204 -13.61 6.82 6.33
N THR A 205 -12.97 7.29 7.41
CA THR A 205 -12.20 8.55 7.42
C THR A 205 -10.82 8.46 6.73
N ILE A 206 -10.39 7.26 6.36
CA ILE A 206 -9.10 7.00 5.72
C ILE A 206 -9.27 6.94 4.20
N ASN A 207 -9.31 8.09 3.51
CA ASN A 207 -9.25 8.23 2.03
C ASN A 207 -9.92 7.09 1.21
N GLY A 208 -11.05 6.56 1.67
CA GLY A 208 -11.76 5.44 1.05
C GLY A 208 -11.01 4.11 1.08
N LEU A 209 -10.78 3.52 2.27
CA LEU A 209 -10.35 2.13 2.51
C LEU A 209 -9.17 1.59 1.65
N SER A 210 -8.51 2.44 0.87
CA SER A 210 -7.45 2.09 -0.09
C SER A 210 -6.17 1.62 0.59
N HIS A 211 -6.08 1.84 1.89
CA HIS A 211 -5.00 1.39 2.76
C HIS A 211 -5.29 0.03 3.39
N LEU A 212 -6.41 -0.61 3.02
CA LEU A 212 -6.80 -1.94 3.46
C LEU A 212 -6.99 -2.85 2.25
N ARG A 213 -6.43 -4.04 2.31
CA ARG A 213 -6.64 -5.09 1.30
C ARG A 213 -6.61 -6.47 1.92
N SER A 214 -7.29 -7.39 1.26
CA SER A 214 -7.31 -8.81 1.63
C SER A 214 -7.79 -8.99 3.08
N ILE A 215 -8.95 -8.40 3.38
CA ILE A 215 -9.61 -8.47 4.68
C ILE A 215 -11.05 -8.93 4.48
N GLU A 216 -11.38 -10.13 4.96
CA GLU A 216 -12.74 -10.69 4.88
C GLU A 216 -13.57 -10.39 6.12
N ASN A 217 -12.93 -10.17 7.27
CA ASN A 217 -13.61 -9.99 8.55
C ASN A 217 -13.20 -8.67 9.20
N ILE A 218 -14.19 -7.89 9.62
CA ILE A 218 -13.99 -6.62 10.31
C ILE A 218 -14.69 -6.68 11.67
N ASP A 219 -13.89 -6.71 12.73
CA ASP A 219 -14.32 -6.67 14.12
C ASP A 219 -14.28 -5.22 14.61
N ILE A 220 -15.44 -4.57 14.69
CA ILE A 220 -15.60 -3.22 15.23
C ILE A 220 -16.01 -3.20 16.71
N ASN A 221 -15.90 -4.32 17.46
CA ASN A 221 -16.28 -4.44 18.87
C ASN A 221 -15.36 -3.69 19.86
N GLY A 222 -14.64 -2.67 19.41
CA GLY A 222 -13.82 -1.82 20.26
C GLY A 222 -14.63 -1.10 21.33
N SER A 223 -13.98 -0.22 22.07
CA SER A 223 -14.67 0.68 22.98
C SER A 223 -15.40 1.80 22.20
N GLY A 224 -16.29 2.54 22.86
CA GLY A 224 -17.03 3.63 22.21
C GLY A 224 -17.98 3.13 21.11
N ASN A 225 -18.29 4.02 20.16
CA ASN A 225 -19.16 3.75 19.02
C ASN A 225 -18.33 3.73 17.74
N ASN A 226 -17.93 2.55 17.28
CA ASN A 226 -17.13 2.40 16.08
C ASN A 226 -18.03 2.31 14.85
N SER A 227 -17.54 2.80 13.71
CA SER A 227 -18.31 2.79 12.48
C SER A 227 -17.47 2.45 11.25
N ILE A 228 -18.16 1.90 10.26
CA ILE A 228 -17.60 1.67 8.92
C ILE A 228 -18.63 2.03 7.87
N THR A 229 -18.18 2.71 6.82
CA THR A 229 -18.98 2.97 5.62
C THR A 229 -18.45 2.10 4.48
N LEU A 230 -19.34 1.39 3.78
CA LEU A 230 -18.99 0.52 2.66
C LEU A 230 -19.85 0.80 1.42
N THR A 231 -19.19 0.86 0.27
CA THR A 231 -19.77 0.74 -1.06
C THR A 231 -19.57 -0.68 -1.60
N ALA A 232 -20.23 -1.01 -2.72
CA ALA A 232 -19.96 -2.28 -3.38
C ALA A 232 -18.52 -2.38 -3.91
N ASN A 233 -17.89 -1.26 -4.29
CA ASN A 233 -16.50 -1.26 -4.74
C ASN A 233 -15.54 -1.57 -3.59
N ASP A 234 -15.80 -1.03 -2.40
CA ASP A 234 -14.97 -1.30 -1.23
C ASP A 234 -14.99 -2.80 -0.87
N VAL A 235 -16.16 -3.44 -0.94
CA VAL A 235 -16.27 -4.90 -0.73
C VAL A 235 -15.46 -5.68 -1.77
N MET A 236 -15.49 -5.26 -3.04
CA MET A 236 -14.72 -5.91 -4.10
C MET A 236 -13.22 -5.64 -4.01
N HIS A 237 -12.81 -4.55 -3.36
CA HIS A 237 -11.41 -4.21 -3.12
C HIS A 237 -10.83 -4.97 -1.92
N LEU A 238 -11.61 -5.08 -0.83
CA LEU A 238 -11.20 -5.72 0.41
C LEU A 238 -11.21 -7.25 0.34
N SER A 239 -12.25 -7.84 -0.26
CA SER A 239 -12.47 -9.28 -0.22
C SER A 239 -11.72 -9.98 -1.36
N GLU A 240 -10.74 -10.81 -1.01
CA GLU A 240 -10.15 -11.75 -1.99
C GLU A 240 -11.05 -12.97 -2.19
N ILE A 241 -11.85 -13.30 -1.17
CA ILE A 241 -12.67 -14.51 -1.15
C ILE A 241 -14.16 -14.18 -1.17
N GLY A 242 -14.78 -14.45 -2.32
CA GLY A 242 -16.23 -14.58 -2.41
C GLY A 242 -17.00 -13.27 -2.30
N ASN A 243 -16.33 -12.13 -2.52
CA ASN A 243 -16.93 -10.79 -2.55
C ASN A 243 -17.77 -10.50 -1.28
N THR A 244 -17.34 -11.05 -0.15
CA THR A 244 -18.11 -11.03 1.09
C THR A 244 -17.27 -10.46 2.22
N ILE A 245 -17.79 -9.44 2.90
CA ILE A 245 -17.24 -8.91 4.14
C ILE A 245 -18.14 -9.28 5.31
N TYR A 246 -17.55 -9.85 6.36
CA TYR A 246 -18.22 -10.13 7.61
C TYR A 246 -17.89 -9.04 8.62
N ILE A 247 -18.92 -8.41 9.19
CA ILE A 247 -18.74 -7.34 10.18
C ILE A 247 -19.34 -7.78 11.49
N THR A 248 -18.58 -7.66 12.58
CA THR A 248 -19.08 -7.90 13.94
C THR A 248 -18.86 -6.65 14.78
N GLY A 249 -19.81 -6.34 15.66
CA GLY A 249 -19.77 -5.16 16.54
C GLY A 249 -20.72 -5.32 17.71
N ASN A 250 -20.67 -4.37 18.63
CA ASN A 250 -21.44 -4.32 19.85
C ASN A 250 -22.50 -3.19 19.81
N GLY A 251 -23.21 -3.01 20.93
CA GLY A 251 -24.23 -1.98 21.03
C GLY A 251 -23.63 -0.58 21.06
N GLY A 252 -23.89 0.21 20.01
CA GLY A 252 -23.32 1.55 19.82
C GLY A 252 -22.62 1.69 18.48
N ASP A 253 -22.15 0.57 17.93
CA ASP A 253 -21.48 0.51 16.64
C ASP A 253 -22.45 0.62 15.46
N ALA A 254 -21.94 1.11 14.32
CA ALA A 254 -22.74 1.35 13.12
C ALA A 254 -22.04 0.87 11.83
N VAL A 255 -22.83 0.29 10.93
CA VAL A 255 -22.44 0.00 9.55
C VAL A 255 -23.28 0.87 8.63
N HIS A 256 -22.63 1.71 7.83
CA HIS A 256 -23.27 2.52 6.81
C HIS A 256 -23.04 1.89 5.44
N LEU A 257 -24.09 1.48 4.75
CA LEU A 257 -24.01 0.89 3.42
C LEU A 257 -24.44 1.92 2.38
N SER A 258 -23.48 2.43 1.61
CA SER A 258 -23.73 3.42 0.57
C SER A 258 -24.12 2.72 -0.73
N GLY A 259 -25.33 2.98 -1.22
CA GLY A 259 -25.92 2.38 -2.41
C GLY A 259 -27.23 1.63 -2.13
N ALA A 260 -27.80 1.05 -3.18
CA ALA A 260 -29.10 0.37 -3.13
C ALA A 260 -29.02 -1.06 -2.57
N TRP A 261 -28.41 -1.22 -1.39
CA TRP A 261 -28.24 -2.51 -0.72
C TRP A 261 -29.59 -3.12 -0.31
N VAL A 262 -29.70 -4.44 -0.41
CA VAL A 262 -30.91 -5.20 -0.04
C VAL A 262 -30.56 -6.21 1.03
N GLY A 263 -31.15 -6.07 2.22
CA GLY A 263 -30.98 -7.01 3.33
C GLY A 263 -31.86 -8.26 3.19
N ASP A 264 -31.30 -9.42 3.52
CA ASP A 264 -32.03 -10.69 3.67
C ASP A 264 -31.94 -11.15 5.15
N PRO A 265 -33.01 -10.99 5.95
CA PRO A 265 -32.99 -11.25 7.39
C PRO A 265 -32.91 -12.73 7.81
N LEU A 266 -32.70 -13.67 6.87
CA LEU A 266 -32.67 -15.12 7.14
C LEU A 266 -31.26 -15.69 7.40
N GLY A 267 -30.24 -14.86 7.59
CA GLY A 267 -28.86 -15.31 7.81
C GLY A 267 -28.62 -15.92 9.21
N SER A 268 -27.90 -17.05 9.26
CA SER A 268 -27.57 -17.75 10.51
C SER A 268 -26.37 -17.18 11.28
N LYS A 269 -25.57 -16.30 10.64
CA LYS A 269 -24.36 -15.67 11.19
C LYS A 269 -24.47 -14.13 11.33
N GLY A 270 -25.62 -13.56 11.01
CA GLY A 270 -25.84 -12.12 10.86
C GLY A 270 -26.87 -11.84 9.76
N VAL A 271 -27.14 -10.56 9.48
CA VAL A 271 -28.01 -10.13 8.38
C VAL A 271 -27.14 -9.87 7.14
N PRO A 272 -27.23 -10.69 6.08
CA PRO A 272 -26.60 -10.40 4.80
C PRO A 272 -27.30 -9.24 4.06
N TYR A 273 -26.51 -8.38 3.46
CA TYR A 273 -26.91 -7.29 2.57
C TYR A 273 -26.22 -7.47 1.22
N HIS A 274 -26.97 -7.33 0.13
CA HIS A 274 -26.49 -7.58 -1.23
C HIS A 274 -26.57 -6.32 -2.10
N LEU A 275 -25.52 -6.09 -2.89
CA LEU A 275 -25.51 -5.11 -3.99
C LEU A 275 -24.69 -5.65 -5.17
N GLY A 276 -25.37 -6.20 -6.17
CA GLY A 276 -24.72 -6.89 -7.29
C GLY A 276 -24.03 -8.17 -6.82
N LEU A 277 -22.71 -8.26 -7.01
CA LEU A 277 -21.89 -9.38 -6.53
C LEU A 277 -21.37 -9.19 -5.10
N ALA A 278 -21.45 -7.97 -4.56
CA ALA A 278 -20.95 -7.65 -3.23
C ALA A 278 -21.94 -8.08 -2.15
N ILE A 279 -21.40 -8.65 -1.07
CA ILE A 279 -22.17 -9.12 0.10
C ILE A 279 -21.53 -8.55 1.37
N VAL A 280 -22.33 -7.94 2.24
CA VAL A 280 -21.91 -7.58 3.59
C VAL A 280 -22.77 -8.33 4.59
N VAL A 281 -22.16 -9.12 5.47
CA VAL A 281 -22.87 -9.85 6.53
C VAL A 281 -22.62 -9.14 7.84
N VAL A 282 -23.65 -8.48 8.37
CA VAL A 282 -23.54 -7.71 9.62
C VAL A 282 -24.04 -8.54 10.79
N GLY A 283 -23.21 -8.65 11.83
CA GLY A 283 -23.52 -9.32 13.09
C GLY A 283 -24.74 -8.73 13.79
N LEU A 284 -25.41 -9.56 14.58
CA LEU A 284 -26.58 -9.13 15.34
C LEU A 284 -26.19 -8.08 16.39
N GLY A 285 -26.98 -7.03 16.55
CA GLY A 285 -26.77 -5.99 17.57
C GLY A 285 -26.01 -4.76 17.08
N VAL A 286 -25.52 -4.76 15.84
CA VAL A 286 -24.91 -3.60 15.19
C VAL A 286 -25.99 -2.81 14.44
N ALA A 287 -25.97 -1.48 14.55
CA ALA A 287 -26.88 -0.64 13.79
C ALA A 287 -26.48 -0.65 12.30
N VAL A 288 -27.46 -0.75 11.40
CA VAL A 288 -27.22 -0.66 9.95
C VAL A 288 -28.06 0.46 9.38
N ASP A 289 -27.42 1.34 8.62
CA ASP A 289 -28.08 2.37 7.81
C ASP A 289 -27.71 2.19 6.33
N ILE A 290 -28.66 2.49 5.44
CA ILE A 290 -28.50 2.35 3.99
C ILE A 290 -28.88 3.68 3.34
N SER A 291 -27.96 4.25 2.56
CA SER A 291 -28.11 5.58 1.92
C SER A 291 -27.83 5.57 0.43
#